data_AF-A0A845HYE1-F1
#
_entry.id   AF-A0A845HYE1-F1
#
_cell.length_a   1.000
_cell.length_b   1.000
_cell.length_c   1.000
_cell.angle_alpha   90.00
_cell.angle_beta   90.00
_cell.angle_gamma   90.00
#
_symmetry.space_group_name_H-M   'P 1'
#
loop_
_entity.id
_entity.type
_entity.pdbx_description
1 polymer ?
#
loop_
_entity_poly.entity_id
_entity_poly.type
_entity_poly.pdbx_seq_one_letter_code
_entity_poly.pdbx_strand_id
1 'polypeptide(L)'
;MELKYYFYCFADIVLIVSSYILGRKLLKKRNYLLGAEWLVVTFSATNLLINALTEAPLFLKISLFCDAFSRSFGIPVIGVIGLMAVTHRFKPTIFADVMLFLVGLVVTVIIWTTDALTVVKPYFYLVAWSTFSLYLLLLIRQLLEVNERFHALSVAVSMVCGQAIAGTYDFYRIPGDDDHAIFYTFAMLTWSLLGISLYFAYCALERHQYTVASARKAVSKDSTYPGN
;
A
#
# COMPACT_ATOMS: atom_id res chain seq x y z
N MET A 1 -14.02 -12.10 25.83
CA MET A 1 -12.92 -11.90 24.88
C MET A 1 -11.70 -11.40 25.64
N GLU A 2 -10.52 -11.92 25.33
CA GLU A 2 -9.27 -11.46 25.95
C GLU A 2 -8.88 -10.07 25.45
N LEU A 3 -8.11 -9.31 26.24
CA LEU A 3 -7.75 -7.91 25.93
C LEU A 3 -7.11 -7.74 24.54
N LYS A 4 -6.28 -8.71 24.11
CA LYS A 4 -5.63 -8.72 22.80
C LYS A 4 -6.61 -8.72 21.62
N TYR A 5 -7.79 -9.33 21.76
CA TYR A 5 -8.81 -9.32 20.71
C TYR A 5 -9.44 -7.94 20.50
N TYR A 6 -9.61 -7.16 21.57
CA TYR A 6 -10.11 -5.79 21.45
C TYR A 6 -9.11 -4.90 20.71
N PHE A 7 -7.81 -5.04 20.99
CA PHE A 7 -6.77 -4.31 20.28
C PHE A 7 -6.68 -4.72 18.81
N TYR A 8 -6.78 -6.01 18.53
CA TYR A 8 -6.82 -6.54 17.18
C TYR A 8 -8.01 -5.98 16.38
N CYS A 9 -9.24 -6.08 16.91
CA CYS A 9 -10.43 -5.52 16.25
C CYS A 9 -10.33 -4.00 16.05
N PHE A 10 -9.77 -3.29 17.03
CA PHE A 10 -9.53 -1.85 16.90
C PHE A 10 -8.55 -1.54 15.77
N ALA A 11 -7.42 -2.24 15.70
CA ALA A 11 -6.42 -2.09 14.66
C ALA A 11 -7.00 -2.41 13.27
N ASP A 12 -7.83 -3.44 13.17
CA ASP A 12 -8.51 -3.83 11.95
C ASP A 12 -9.51 -2.75 11.49
N ILE A 13 -10.32 -2.19 12.40
CA ILE A 13 -11.20 -1.05 12.12
C ILE A 13 -10.39 0.16 11.64
N VAL A 14 -9.25 0.45 12.26
CA VAL A 14 -8.35 1.53 11.83
C VAL A 14 -7.86 1.28 10.40
N LEU A 15 -7.51 0.04 10.04
CA LEU A 15 -7.14 -0.31 8.66
C LEU A 15 -8.31 -0.15 7.70
N ILE A 16 -9.51 -0.65 8.03
CA ILE A 16 -10.71 -0.54 7.19
C ILE A 16 -11.01 0.93 6.90
N VAL A 17 -11.08 1.77 7.93
CA VAL A 17 -11.43 3.19 7.80
C VAL A 17 -10.37 3.94 7.01
N SER A 18 -9.09 3.76 7.34
CA SER A 18 -7.98 4.43 6.65
C SER A 18 -7.93 4.01 5.17
N SER A 19 -7.85 2.71 4.88
CA SER A 19 -7.77 2.19 3.50
C SER A 19 -8.98 2.62 2.65
N TYR A 20 -10.20 2.61 3.21
CA TYR A 20 -11.39 3.04 2.49
C TYR A 20 -11.35 4.53 2.12
N ILE A 21 -11.02 5.40 3.09
CA ILE A 21 -10.93 6.84 2.86
C ILE A 21 -9.84 7.15 1.84
N LEU A 22 -8.67 6.53 1.98
CA LEU A 22 -7.52 6.76 1.12
C LEU A 22 -7.75 6.23 -0.30
N GLY A 23 -8.30 5.03 -0.44
CA GLY A 23 -8.69 4.44 -1.72
C GLY A 23 -9.64 5.35 -2.49
N ARG A 24 -10.71 5.84 -1.84
CA ARG A 24 -11.63 6.81 -2.45
C ARG A 24 -10.96 8.14 -2.82
N LYS A 25 -10.07 8.66 -1.98
CA LYS A 25 -9.34 9.91 -2.28
C LYS A 25 -8.40 9.74 -3.48
N LEU A 26 -7.76 8.58 -3.64
CA LEU A 26 -6.88 8.28 -4.78
C LEU A 26 -7.66 8.06 -6.08
N LEU A 27 -8.82 7.39 -6.02
CA LEU A 27 -9.73 7.29 -7.16
C LEU A 27 -10.19 8.66 -7.66
N LYS A 28 -10.50 9.59 -6.76
CA LYS A 28 -10.82 10.99 -7.13
C LYS A 28 -9.66 11.71 -7.81
N LYS A 29 -8.40 11.32 -7.52
CA LYS A 29 -7.19 11.83 -8.18
C LYS A 29 -6.86 11.11 -9.49
N ARG A 30 -7.74 10.22 -9.97
CA ARG A 30 -7.56 9.38 -11.17
C ARG A 30 -6.34 8.47 -11.07
N ASN A 31 -5.97 8.08 -9.87
CA ASN A 31 -4.99 7.02 -9.64
C ASN A 31 -5.75 5.73 -9.32
N TYR A 32 -6.19 5.05 -10.38
CA TYR A 32 -7.03 3.87 -10.26
C TYR A 32 -6.27 2.68 -9.67
N LEU A 33 -4.97 2.56 -9.98
CA LEU A 33 -4.09 1.53 -9.42
C LEU A 33 -4.05 1.58 -7.88
N LEU A 34 -3.55 2.67 -7.31
CA LEU A 34 -3.49 2.79 -5.85
C LEU A 34 -4.88 2.79 -5.24
N GLY A 35 -5.83 3.48 -5.88
CA GLY A 35 -7.21 3.57 -5.38
C GLY A 35 -7.87 2.20 -5.22
N ALA A 36 -7.76 1.34 -6.23
CA ALA A 36 -8.32 -0.01 -6.20
C ALA A 36 -7.56 -0.91 -5.23
N GLU A 37 -6.23 -0.81 -5.14
CA GLU A 37 -5.43 -1.61 -4.21
C GLU A 37 -5.87 -1.36 -2.77
N TRP A 38 -6.02 -0.10 -2.37
CA TRP A 38 -6.51 0.23 -1.03
C TRP A 38 -7.94 -0.24 -0.78
N LEU A 39 -8.79 -0.33 -1.83
CA LEU A 39 -10.12 -0.93 -1.68
C LEU A 39 -10.06 -2.46 -1.55
N VAL A 40 -9.10 -3.13 -2.18
CA VAL A 40 -8.82 -4.56 -1.94
C VAL A 40 -8.39 -4.78 -0.50
N VAL A 41 -7.53 -3.90 0.04
CA VAL A 41 -7.15 -3.91 1.47
C VAL A 41 -8.37 -3.69 2.37
N THR A 42 -9.24 -2.73 2.06
CA THR A 42 -10.49 -2.51 2.81
C THR A 42 -11.37 -3.76 2.79
N PHE A 43 -11.54 -4.37 1.61
CA PHE A 43 -12.34 -5.59 1.47
C PHE A 43 -11.74 -6.74 2.27
N SER A 44 -10.41 -6.94 2.20
CA SER A 44 -9.70 -7.94 2.98
C SER A 44 -9.93 -7.76 4.49
N ALA A 45 -9.67 -6.55 5.01
CA ALA A 45 -9.80 -6.22 6.42
C ALA A 45 -11.25 -6.35 6.91
N THR A 46 -12.23 -5.98 6.08
CA THR A 46 -13.65 -6.15 6.44
C THR A 46 -14.03 -7.63 6.58
N ASN A 47 -13.56 -8.49 5.67
CA ASN A 47 -13.78 -9.93 5.78
C ASN A 47 -13.06 -10.50 7.02
N LEU A 48 -11.87 -9.99 7.34
CA LEU A 48 -11.14 -10.38 8.54
C LEU A 48 -11.91 -10.05 9.82
N LEU A 49 -12.48 -8.85 9.91
CA LEU A 49 -13.32 -8.43 11.03
C LEU A 49 -14.58 -9.28 11.15
N ILE A 50 -15.26 -9.57 10.02
CA ILE A 50 -16.44 -10.44 10.03
C ILE A 50 -16.05 -11.84 10.53
N ASN A 51 -14.92 -12.40 10.09
CA ASN A 51 -14.42 -13.66 10.62
C ASN A 51 -14.16 -13.57 12.13
N ALA A 52 -13.55 -12.50 12.62
CA ALA A 52 -13.29 -12.33 14.05
C ALA A 52 -14.56 -12.30 14.91
N LEU A 53 -15.67 -11.81 14.34
CA LEU A 53 -16.95 -11.69 15.05
C LEU A 53 -17.86 -12.92 14.89
N THR A 54 -17.71 -13.66 13.79
CA THR A 54 -18.62 -14.77 13.43
C THR A 54 -17.97 -16.14 13.44
N GLU A 55 -16.62 -16.19 13.51
CA GLU A 55 -15.79 -17.39 13.41
C GLU A 55 -16.01 -18.20 12.11
N ALA A 56 -16.64 -17.59 11.10
CA ALA A 56 -16.97 -18.26 9.85
C ALA A 56 -15.74 -18.35 8.92
N PRO A 57 -15.23 -19.58 8.65
CA PRO A 57 -13.92 -19.78 8.01
C PRO A 57 -13.85 -19.30 6.57
N LEU A 58 -15.00 -19.09 5.91
CA LEU A 58 -15.05 -18.53 4.57
C LEU A 58 -14.47 -17.12 4.52
N PHE A 59 -14.81 -16.28 5.50
CA PHE A 59 -14.36 -14.89 5.54
C PHE A 59 -12.85 -14.79 5.80
N LEU A 60 -12.30 -15.69 6.63
CA LEU A 60 -10.85 -15.80 6.82
C LEU A 60 -10.14 -16.16 5.50
N LYS A 61 -10.65 -17.15 4.76
CA LYS A 61 -10.06 -17.56 3.47
C LYS A 61 -10.05 -16.43 2.45
N ILE A 62 -11.14 -15.66 2.38
CA ILE A 62 -11.24 -14.48 1.50
C ILE A 62 -10.23 -13.42 1.90
N SER A 63 -10.15 -13.09 3.20
CA SER A 63 -9.19 -12.10 3.70
C SER A 63 -7.75 -12.51 3.41
N LEU A 64 -7.35 -13.75 3.72
CA LEU A 64 -6.00 -14.23 3.48
C LEU A 64 -5.64 -14.27 1.99
N PHE A 65 -6.60 -14.58 1.11
CA PHE A 65 -6.38 -14.50 -0.35
C PHE A 65 -6.12 -13.06 -0.80
N CYS A 66 -6.92 -12.10 -0.32
CA CYS A 66 -6.73 -10.68 -0.64
C CYS A 66 -5.42 -10.13 -0.05
N ASP A 67 -5.04 -10.52 1.17
CA ASP A 67 -3.75 -10.18 1.76
C ASP A 67 -2.59 -10.73 0.92
N ALA A 68 -2.67 -11.99 0.49
CA ALA A 68 -1.69 -12.60 -0.40
C ALA A 68 -1.57 -11.86 -1.74
N PHE A 69 -2.68 -11.38 -2.30
CA PHE A 69 -2.67 -10.52 -3.49
C PHE A 69 -1.92 -9.20 -3.22
N SER A 70 -2.26 -8.50 -2.14
CA SER A 70 -1.64 -7.24 -1.77
C SER A 70 -0.15 -7.37 -1.47
N ARG A 71 0.29 -8.47 -0.86
CA ARG A 71 1.70 -8.74 -0.52
C ARG A 71 2.53 -9.23 -1.70
N SER A 72 1.92 -9.88 -2.69
CA SER A 72 2.61 -10.38 -3.88
C SER A 72 2.77 -9.30 -4.93
N PHE A 73 1.65 -8.80 -5.43
CA PHE A 73 1.59 -7.97 -6.63
C PHE A 73 0.97 -6.61 -6.35
N GLY A 74 0.02 -6.51 -5.42
CA GLY A 74 -0.66 -5.27 -5.08
C GLY A 74 0.29 -4.15 -4.65
N ILE A 75 0.71 -4.11 -3.39
CA ILE A 75 1.62 -3.04 -2.95
C ILE A 75 2.97 -3.05 -3.68
N PRO A 76 3.66 -4.19 -3.87
CA PRO A 76 4.99 -4.16 -4.49
C PRO A 76 5.00 -3.72 -5.96
N VAL A 77 3.99 -4.07 -6.75
CA VAL A 77 3.96 -3.77 -8.20
C VAL A 77 2.95 -2.66 -8.51
N ILE A 78 1.68 -2.85 -8.15
CA ILE A 78 0.62 -1.86 -8.34
C ILE A 78 0.94 -0.58 -7.55
N GLY A 79 1.48 -0.72 -6.34
CA GLY A 79 1.93 0.41 -5.52
C GLY A 79 3.04 1.23 -6.19
N VAL A 80 4.06 0.57 -6.74
CA VAL A 80 5.15 1.24 -7.47
C VAL A 80 4.63 1.99 -8.69
N ILE A 81 3.90 1.30 -9.57
CA ILE A 81 3.37 1.89 -10.81
C ILE A 81 2.41 3.04 -10.49
N GLY A 82 1.57 2.86 -9.48
CA GLY A 82 0.68 3.90 -8.99
C GLY A 82 1.42 5.14 -8.47
N LEU A 83 2.56 4.97 -7.81
CA LEU A 83 3.42 6.07 -7.37
C LEU A 83 4.23 6.69 -8.53
N MET A 84 4.46 5.98 -9.64
CA MET A 84 5.13 6.54 -10.82
C MET A 84 4.38 7.72 -11.44
N ALA A 85 3.08 7.86 -11.16
CA ALA A 85 2.30 9.05 -11.50
C ALA A 85 2.89 10.35 -10.93
N VAL A 86 3.48 10.30 -9.73
CA VAL A 86 4.07 11.47 -9.04
C VAL A 86 5.59 11.47 -9.03
N THR A 87 6.25 10.33 -9.23
CA THR A 87 7.71 10.28 -9.28
C THR A 87 8.27 10.46 -10.69
N HIS A 88 7.60 9.88 -11.71
CA HIS A 88 8.07 9.88 -13.11
C HIS A 88 7.08 10.51 -14.10
N ARG A 89 5.95 11.04 -13.60
CA ARG A 89 4.84 11.57 -14.42
C ARG A 89 4.24 10.53 -15.37
N PHE A 90 4.39 9.26 -15.02
CA PHE A 90 3.85 8.14 -15.80
C PHE A 90 2.48 7.76 -15.25
N LYS A 91 1.42 7.96 -16.05
CA LYS A 91 0.07 7.49 -15.74
C LYS A 91 -0.31 6.42 -16.77
N PRO A 92 -0.45 5.15 -16.36
CA PRO A 92 -0.93 4.12 -17.27
C PRO A 92 -2.37 4.42 -17.72
N THR A 93 -2.78 3.80 -18.83
CA THR A 93 -4.16 3.88 -19.29
C THR A 93 -5.05 3.00 -18.40
N ILE A 94 -6.35 3.31 -18.33
CA ILE A 94 -7.32 2.50 -17.56
C ILE A 94 -7.27 1.03 -17.98
N PHE A 95 -7.07 0.76 -19.28
CA PHE A 95 -6.92 -0.61 -19.77
C PHE A 95 -5.68 -1.28 -19.18
N ALA A 96 -4.52 -0.60 -19.18
CA ALA A 96 -3.31 -1.12 -18.57
C ALA A 96 -3.48 -1.35 -17.06
N ASP A 97 -4.21 -0.45 -16.37
CA ASP A 97 -4.53 -0.60 -14.95
C ASP A 97 -5.32 -1.89 -14.68
N VAL A 98 -6.37 -2.14 -15.47
CA VAL A 98 -7.18 -3.36 -15.36
C VAL A 98 -6.35 -4.61 -15.68
N MET A 99 -5.52 -4.56 -16.72
CA MET A 99 -4.65 -5.68 -17.07
C MET A 99 -3.65 -5.99 -15.95
N LEU A 100 -3.05 -4.98 -15.32
CA LEU A 100 -2.14 -5.17 -14.19
C LEU A 100 -2.84 -5.86 -13.00
N PHE A 101 -4.08 -5.47 -12.68
CA PHE A 101 -4.87 -6.14 -11.66
C PHE A 101 -5.16 -7.60 -12.02
N LEU A 102 -5.57 -7.87 -13.27
CA LEU A 102 -5.84 -9.24 -13.73
C LEU A 102 -4.58 -10.11 -13.67
N VAL A 103 -3.42 -9.59 -14.10
CA VAL A 103 -2.14 -10.29 -14.00
C VAL A 103 -1.82 -10.58 -12.53
N GLY A 104 -1.95 -9.59 -11.64
CA GLY A 104 -1.72 -9.80 -10.21
C GLY A 104 -2.64 -10.86 -9.61
N LEU A 105 -3.91 -10.90 -10.04
CA LEU A 105 -4.88 -11.89 -9.59
C LEU A 105 -4.47 -13.30 -10.05
N VAL A 106 -4.09 -13.46 -11.33
CA VAL A 106 -3.60 -14.73 -11.86
C VAL A 106 -2.35 -15.19 -11.11
N VAL A 107 -1.38 -14.31 -10.89
CA VAL A 107 -0.16 -14.60 -10.12
C VAL A 107 -0.52 -15.06 -8.71
N THR A 108 -1.45 -14.36 -8.04
CA THR A 108 -1.89 -14.71 -6.69
C THR A 108 -2.58 -16.07 -6.67
N VAL A 109 -3.45 -16.36 -7.64
CA VAL A 109 -4.11 -17.67 -7.74
C VAL A 109 -3.08 -18.79 -7.90
N ILE A 110 -2.10 -18.63 -8.79
CA ILE A 110 -1.02 -19.62 -8.99
C ILE A 110 -0.23 -19.83 -7.69
N ILE A 111 0.16 -18.74 -7.03
CA ILE A 111 0.88 -18.80 -5.76
C ILE A 111 0.01 -19.49 -4.70
N TRP A 112 -1.29 -19.18 -4.64
CA TRP A 112 -2.19 -19.69 -3.62
C TRP A 112 -2.45 -21.19 -3.78
N THR A 113 -2.73 -21.66 -5.00
CA THR A 113 -3.16 -23.05 -5.29
C THR A 113 -2.00 -24.04 -5.45
N THR A 114 -0.78 -23.56 -5.70
CA THR A 114 0.35 -24.47 -5.94
C THR A 114 0.98 -24.90 -4.62
N ASP A 115 0.86 -26.19 -4.28
CA ASP A 115 1.43 -26.77 -3.06
C ASP A 115 2.97 -26.74 -3.06
N ALA A 116 3.60 -26.89 -4.24
CA ALA A 116 5.06 -26.81 -4.38
C ALA A 116 5.62 -25.42 -4.00
N LEU A 117 4.78 -24.38 -4.01
CA LEU A 117 5.18 -23.03 -3.63
C LEU A 117 5.02 -22.76 -2.13
N THR A 118 4.50 -23.68 -1.32
CA THR A 118 4.28 -23.48 0.13
C THR A 118 5.54 -23.05 0.87
N VAL A 119 6.69 -23.65 0.56
CA VAL A 119 7.99 -23.28 1.15
C VAL A 119 8.54 -21.97 0.58
N VAL A 120 8.23 -21.67 -0.69
CA VAL A 120 8.78 -20.50 -1.41
C VAL A 120 7.98 -19.23 -1.14
N LYS A 121 6.67 -19.36 -0.86
CA LYS A 121 5.70 -18.29 -0.61
C LYS A 121 6.21 -17.23 0.38
N PRO A 122 6.66 -17.59 1.60
CA PRO A 122 7.24 -16.65 2.57
C PRO A 122 8.37 -15.78 2.01
N TYR A 123 9.35 -16.43 1.35
CA TYR A 123 10.51 -15.75 0.79
C TYR A 123 10.12 -14.84 -0.36
N PHE A 124 9.18 -15.27 -1.19
CA PHE A 124 8.65 -14.45 -2.27
C PHE A 124 8.01 -13.15 -1.75
N TYR A 125 7.16 -13.24 -0.72
CA TYR A 125 6.56 -12.03 -0.11
C TYR A 125 7.61 -11.12 0.53
N LEU A 126 8.61 -11.69 1.21
CA LEU A 126 9.70 -10.92 1.80
C LEU A 126 10.52 -10.18 0.72
N VAL A 127 10.89 -10.86 -0.36
CA VAL A 127 11.63 -10.27 -1.48
C VAL A 127 10.80 -9.19 -2.18
N ALA A 128 9.50 -9.42 -2.39
CA ALA A 128 8.60 -8.44 -2.98
C ALA A 128 8.54 -7.16 -2.11
N TRP A 129 8.38 -7.33 -0.79
CA TRP A 129 8.39 -6.22 0.14
C TRP A 129 9.74 -5.49 0.22
N SER A 130 10.86 -6.22 0.25
CA SER A 130 12.19 -5.61 0.28
C SER A 130 12.50 -4.86 -1.01
N THR A 131 12.06 -5.37 -2.16
CA THR A 131 12.15 -4.67 -3.44
C THR A 131 11.32 -3.38 -3.42
N PHE A 132 10.10 -3.45 -2.88
CA PHE A 132 9.25 -2.27 -2.69
C PHE A 132 9.92 -1.24 -1.77
N SER A 133 10.58 -1.69 -0.70
CA SER A 133 11.32 -0.82 0.23
C SER A 133 12.46 -0.07 -0.47
N LEU A 134 13.17 -0.71 -1.41
CA LEU A 134 14.17 -0.01 -2.24
C LEU A 134 13.54 1.12 -3.07
N TYR A 135 12.34 0.90 -3.62
CA TYR A 135 11.61 1.97 -4.31
C TYR A 135 11.16 3.08 -3.34
N LEU A 136 10.75 2.73 -2.11
CA LEU A 136 10.41 3.73 -1.10
C LEU A 136 11.60 4.61 -0.71
N LEU A 137 12.84 4.10 -0.73
CA LEU A 137 14.04 4.94 -0.58
C LEU A 137 14.15 6.01 -1.68
N LEU A 138 13.81 5.66 -2.93
CA LEU A 138 13.75 6.65 -4.02
C LEU A 138 12.66 7.69 -3.77
N LEU A 139 11.48 7.27 -3.29
CA LEU A 139 10.39 8.17 -2.94
C LEU A 139 10.79 9.13 -1.80
N ILE A 140 11.44 8.61 -0.75
CA ILE A 140 11.96 9.38 0.38
C ILE A 140 12.95 10.42 -0.13
N ARG A 141 13.89 10.02 -0.99
CA ARG A 141 14.85 10.95 -1.61
C ARG A 141 14.13 12.08 -2.34
N GLN A 142 13.13 11.77 -3.18
CA GLN A 142 12.37 12.79 -3.91
C GLN A 142 11.62 13.74 -2.97
N LEU A 143 11.06 13.24 -1.86
CA LEU A 143 10.41 14.08 -0.84
C LEU A 143 11.41 15.03 -0.17
N LEU A 144 12.62 14.56 0.12
CA LEU A 144 13.68 15.40 0.69
C LEU A 144 14.14 16.48 -0.29
N GLU A 145 14.24 16.15 -1.58
CA GLU A 145 14.61 17.10 -2.65
C GLU A 145 13.58 18.25 -2.78
N VAL A 146 12.30 18.00 -2.49
CA VAL A 146 11.24 19.02 -2.45
C VAL A 146 10.98 19.60 -1.06
N ASN A 147 11.87 19.32 -0.09
CA ASN A 147 11.85 19.78 1.30
C ASN A 147 10.62 19.31 2.13
N GLU A 148 9.96 18.21 1.74
CA GLU A 148 8.82 17.60 2.44
C GLU A 148 9.30 16.59 3.51
N ARG A 149 10.10 17.07 4.47
CA ARG A 149 10.82 16.24 5.46
C ARG A 149 9.92 15.39 6.34
N PHE A 150 8.77 15.92 6.75
CA PHE A 150 7.82 15.20 7.60
C PHE A 150 7.22 14.00 6.87
N HIS A 151 6.84 14.17 5.60
CA HIS A 151 6.34 13.08 4.77
C HIS A 151 7.45 12.06 4.46
N ALA A 152 8.67 12.50 4.22
CA ALA A 152 9.83 11.61 4.06
C ALA A 152 10.05 10.73 5.31
N LEU A 153 10.04 11.33 6.51
CA LEU A 153 10.16 10.61 7.78
C LEU A 153 9.01 9.62 7.97
N SER A 154 7.77 10.04 7.70
CA SER A 154 6.60 9.17 7.83
C SER A 154 6.71 7.94 6.92
N VAL A 155 7.12 8.11 5.66
CA VAL A 155 7.36 6.98 4.74
C VAL A 155 8.49 6.08 5.24
N ALA A 156 9.58 6.66 5.76
CA ALA A 156 10.70 5.89 6.30
C ALA A 156 10.29 5.01 7.49
N VAL A 157 9.51 5.56 8.43
CA VAL A 157 8.98 4.80 9.58
C VAL A 157 8.07 3.68 9.09
N SER A 158 7.12 3.97 8.20
CA SER A 158 6.22 2.97 7.62
C SER A 158 6.96 1.85 6.89
N MET A 159 8.01 2.18 6.15
CA MET A 159 8.85 1.22 5.44
C MET A 159 9.57 0.29 6.43
N VAL A 160 10.19 0.83 7.48
CA VAL A 160 10.89 0.03 8.50
C VAL A 160 9.92 -0.86 9.27
N CYS A 161 8.77 -0.33 9.71
CA CYS A 161 7.73 -1.11 10.37
C CYS A 161 7.22 -2.23 9.44
N GLY A 162 6.92 -1.92 8.18
CA GLY A 162 6.46 -2.93 7.23
C GLY A 162 7.51 -3.98 6.93
N GLN A 163 8.80 -3.62 6.90
CA GLN A 163 9.90 -4.58 6.74
C GLN A 163 10.02 -5.50 7.95
N ALA A 164 9.81 -4.98 9.16
CA ALA A 164 9.75 -5.79 10.38
C ALA A 164 8.54 -6.74 10.38
N ILE A 165 7.37 -6.29 9.93
CA ILE A 165 6.18 -7.15 9.77
C ILE A 165 6.44 -8.22 8.71
N ALA A 166 6.94 -7.86 7.53
CA ALA A 166 7.24 -8.83 6.46
C ALA A 166 8.28 -9.86 6.89
N GLY A 167 9.29 -9.45 7.68
CA GLY A 167 10.31 -10.34 8.23
C GLY A 167 9.80 -11.24 9.34
N THR A 168 8.74 -10.86 10.06
CA THR A 168 8.17 -11.66 11.15
C THR A 168 7.02 -12.56 10.71
N TYR A 169 6.18 -12.11 9.77
CA TYR A 169 4.91 -12.73 9.35
C TYR A 169 5.01 -14.25 9.20
N ASP A 170 5.95 -14.71 8.37
CA ASP A 170 6.04 -16.12 7.97
C ASP A 170 7.23 -16.87 8.59
N PHE A 171 8.12 -16.16 9.31
CA PHE A 171 9.41 -16.70 9.76
C PHE A 171 9.53 -16.83 11.27
N TYR A 172 8.73 -16.08 12.04
CA TYR A 172 8.84 -16.04 13.48
C TYR A 172 7.48 -16.16 14.15
N ARG A 173 7.43 -16.92 15.24
CA ARG A 173 6.27 -16.98 16.12
C ARG A 173 6.52 -16.08 17.32
N ILE A 174 5.62 -15.14 17.57
CA ILE A 174 5.72 -14.24 18.72
C ILE A 174 5.37 -15.05 19.99
N PRO A 175 6.25 -15.11 21.01
CA PRO A 175 5.95 -15.83 22.24
C PRO A 175 4.68 -15.27 22.91
N GLY A 176 3.72 -16.15 23.24
CA GLY A 176 2.45 -15.76 23.86
C GLY A 176 1.36 -15.30 22.88
N ASP A 177 1.59 -15.39 21.57
CA ASP A 177 0.65 -14.99 20.52
C ASP A 177 0.17 -16.18 19.68
N ASP A 178 -0.35 -17.21 20.33
CA ASP A 178 -0.71 -18.46 19.66
C ASP A 178 -1.86 -18.35 18.65
N ASP A 179 -2.68 -17.31 18.82
CA ASP A 179 -3.80 -16.93 17.94
C ASP A 179 -3.46 -15.78 16.98
N HIS A 180 -2.20 -15.35 16.94
CA HIS A 180 -1.69 -14.28 16.08
C HIS A 180 -2.36 -12.91 16.27
N ALA A 181 -3.13 -12.70 17.35
CA ALA A 181 -3.86 -11.45 17.57
C ALA A 181 -2.91 -10.26 17.81
N ILE A 182 -1.80 -10.46 18.52
CA ILE A 182 -0.77 -9.43 18.75
C ILE A 182 -0.09 -9.09 17.44
N PHE A 183 0.31 -10.10 16.66
CA PHE A 183 0.89 -9.94 15.34
C PHE A 183 -0.03 -9.13 14.42
N TYR A 184 -1.29 -9.54 14.28
CA TYR A 184 -2.25 -8.85 13.43
C TYR A 184 -2.51 -7.42 13.90
N THR A 185 -2.53 -7.15 15.20
CA THR A 185 -2.64 -5.77 15.73
C THR A 185 -1.54 -4.88 15.14
N PHE A 186 -0.28 -5.30 15.24
CA PHE A 186 0.84 -4.52 14.69
C PHE A 186 0.84 -4.47 13.16
N ALA A 187 0.47 -5.56 12.50
CA ALA A 187 0.37 -5.61 11.05
C ALA A 187 -0.67 -4.60 10.54
N MET A 188 -1.90 -4.61 11.06
CA MET A 188 -2.98 -3.72 10.61
C MET A 188 -2.65 -2.25 10.85
N LEU A 189 -2.04 -1.92 12.01
CA LEU A 189 -1.58 -0.56 12.29
C LEU A 189 -0.46 -0.12 11.34
N THR A 190 0.47 -1.03 11.02
CA THR A 190 1.56 -0.76 10.08
C THR A 190 1.03 -0.51 8.66
N TRP A 191 0.08 -1.32 8.21
CA TRP A 191 -0.58 -1.15 6.91
C TRP A 191 -1.37 0.16 6.83
N SER A 192 -2.07 0.53 7.91
CA SER A 192 -2.76 1.82 8.02
C SER A 192 -1.77 2.99 7.95
N LEU A 193 -0.68 2.93 8.72
CA LEU A 193 0.37 3.94 8.71
C LEU A 193 0.99 4.07 7.32
N LEU A 194 1.34 2.96 6.67
CA LEU A 194 1.85 2.93 5.30
C LEU A 194 0.89 3.64 4.33
N GLY A 195 -0.40 3.32 4.36
CA GLY A 195 -1.37 3.95 3.47
C GLY A 195 -1.45 5.46 3.68
N ILE A 196 -1.50 5.90 4.94
CA ILE A 196 -1.53 7.31 5.29
C ILE A 196 -0.26 8.01 4.80
N SER A 197 0.92 7.44 5.08
CA SER A 197 2.21 7.97 4.65
C SER A 197 2.30 8.11 3.13
N LEU A 198 1.93 7.06 2.39
CA LEU A 198 1.99 7.05 0.93
C LEU A 198 1.01 8.03 0.31
N TYR A 199 -0.20 8.16 0.86
CA TYR A 199 -1.17 9.14 0.37
C TYR A 199 -0.69 10.58 0.55
N PHE A 200 -0.16 10.91 1.72
CA PHE A 200 0.35 12.26 1.97
C PHE A 200 1.63 12.55 1.18
N ALA A 201 2.53 11.58 1.04
CA ALA A 201 3.68 11.68 0.15
C ALA A 201 3.26 11.91 -1.31
N TYR A 202 2.25 11.16 -1.79
CA TYR A 202 1.68 11.34 -3.12
C TYR A 202 1.16 12.77 -3.29
N CYS A 203 0.37 13.27 -2.34
CA CYS A 203 -0.17 14.62 -2.40
C CYS A 203 0.93 15.69 -2.39
N ALA A 204 2.00 15.49 -1.61
CA ALA A 204 3.11 16.41 -1.52
C ALA A 204 3.85 16.57 -2.85
N LEU A 205 4.21 15.44 -3.48
CA LEU A 205 4.86 15.43 -4.78
C LEU A 205 3.94 15.96 -5.88
N GLU A 206 2.65 15.60 -5.84
CA GLU A 206 1.66 16.12 -6.78
C GLU A 206 1.55 17.66 -6.71
N ARG A 207 1.48 18.24 -5.50
CA ARG A 207 1.49 19.71 -5.32
C ARG A 207 2.74 20.35 -5.92
N HIS A 208 3.92 19.79 -5.64
CA HIS A 208 5.17 20.32 -6.17
C HIS A 208 5.18 20.32 -7.71
N GLN A 209 4.69 19.25 -8.35
CA GLN A 209 4.58 19.19 -9.81
C GLN A 209 3.68 20.28 -10.39
N TYR A 210 2.52 20.55 -9.76
CA TYR A 210 1.63 21.62 -10.20
C TYR A 210 2.28 23.00 -10.08
N THR A 211 3.01 23.27 -8.99
CA THR A 211 3.74 24.53 -8.81
C THR A 211 4.78 24.75 -9.90
N VAL A 212 5.61 23.74 -10.17
CA VAL A 212 6.64 23.80 -11.22
C VAL A 212 6.01 23.98 -12.61
N ALA A 213 4.92 23.28 -12.91
CA ALA A 213 4.23 23.40 -14.20
C ALA A 213 3.61 24.80 -14.39
N SER A 214 3.07 25.39 -13.33
CA SER A 214 2.47 26.73 -13.34
C SER A 214 3.53 27.81 -13.54
N ALA A 215 4.66 27.71 -12.84
CA ALA A 215 5.79 28.62 -13.00
C ALA A 215 6.35 28.61 -14.44
N ARG A 216 6.52 27.42 -15.04
CA ARG A 216 6.96 27.29 -16.44
C ARG A 216 6.00 27.96 -17.43
N LYS A 217 4.69 27.84 -17.22
CA LYS A 217 3.67 28.48 -18.07
C LYS A 217 3.70 30.01 -17.96
N ALA A 218 3.97 30.55 -16.78
CA ALA A 218 4.09 32.00 -16.58
C ALA A 218 5.28 32.57 -17.38
N VAL A 219 6.47 31.96 -17.24
CA VAL A 219 7.68 32.35 -17.97
C VAL A 219 7.48 32.29 -19.50
N SER A 220 6.80 31.25 -20.01
CA SER A 220 6.52 31.16 -21.44
C SER A 220 5.59 32.27 -21.95
N LYS A 221 4.63 32.74 -21.13
CA LYS A 221 3.70 33.80 -21.54
C LYS A 221 4.42 35.15 -21.65
N ASP A 222 5.29 35.48 -20.69
CA ASP A 222 6.06 36.73 -20.71
C ASP A 222 7.04 36.80 -21.89
N SER A 223 7.59 35.66 -22.34
CA SER A 223 8.43 35.62 -23.55
C SER A 223 7.68 35.84 -24.87
N THR A 224 6.34 35.82 -24.87
CA THR A 224 5.50 36.00 -26.07
C THR A 224 5.01 37.43 -26.26
N TYR A 225 5.28 38.33 -25.30
CA TYR A 225 5.04 39.76 -25.44
C TYR A 225 6.38 40.51 -25.35
N PRO A 226 7.20 40.52 -26.42
CA PRO A 226 8.17 41.61 -26.54
C PRO A 226 7.37 42.91 -26.64
N GLY A 227 7.64 43.84 -25.73
CA GLY A 227 6.97 45.14 -25.69
C GLY A 227 7.01 45.82 -27.07
N ASN A 228 5.84 46.22 -27.54
CA ASN A 228 5.69 47.28 -28.54
C ASN A 228 5.75 48.63 -27.84
#